data_AF-A0A318AK73-F1
#
_entry.id   AF-A0A318AK73-F1
#
_cell.length_a   1.000
_cell.length_b   1.000
_cell.length_c   1.000
_cell.angle_alpha   90.00
_cell.angle_beta   90.00
_cell.angle_gamma   90.00
#
_symmetry.space_group_name_H-M   'P 1'
#
loop_
_entity.id
_entity.type
_entity.pdbx_description
1 polymer ?
#
loop_
_entity_poly.entity_id
_entity_poly.type
_entity_poly.pdbx_seq_one_letter_code
_entity_poly.pdbx_strand_id
1 'polypeptide(L)' 'AKKLRADEWQAGDRPWLIELVAPFGGQDEILADLAANVFPGQTFKFHTVGTDGQRQVVSYPLQPQA' A
#
# COMPACT_ATOMS: atom_id res chain seq x y z
N ALA A 1 0.31 -22.06 -0.57
CA ALA A 1 1.20 -21.33 0.37
C ALA A 1 0.71 -19.88 0.47
N LYS A 2 0.73 -19.26 1.67
CA LYS A 2 0.35 -17.85 1.87
C LYS A 2 1.55 -16.90 1.74
N LYS A 3 2.34 -17.06 0.66
CA LYS A 3 3.54 -16.24 0.40
C LYS A 3 3.62 -15.99 -1.09
N LEU A 4 3.97 -14.76 -1.46
CA LEU A 4 4.25 -14.39 -2.84
C LEU A 4 5.50 -15.12 -3.34
N ARG A 5 5.40 -15.74 -4.51
CA ARG A 5 6.55 -16.20 -5.28
C ARG A 5 7.09 -15.07 -6.16
N ALA A 6 8.31 -15.22 -6.67
CA ALA A 6 8.96 -14.22 -7.52
C ALA A 6 8.17 -13.95 -8.81
N ASP A 7 7.59 -14.99 -9.43
CA ASP A 7 6.75 -14.88 -10.63
C ASP A 7 5.43 -14.13 -10.38
N GLU A 8 5.00 -14.00 -9.14
CA GLU A 8 3.72 -13.37 -8.79
C GLU A 8 3.82 -11.83 -8.67
N TRP A 9 5.02 -11.26 -8.73
CA TRP A 9 5.23 -9.80 -8.65
C TRP A 9 4.65 -9.04 -9.85
N GLN A 10 4.55 -9.69 -11.00
CA GLN A 10 4.03 -9.11 -12.25
C GLN A 10 2.75 -9.80 -12.73
N ALA A 11 2.07 -10.55 -11.85
CA ALA A 11 0.92 -11.38 -12.22
C ALA A 11 -0.42 -10.61 -12.30
N GLY A 12 -0.40 -9.27 -12.35
CA GLY A 12 -1.61 -8.45 -12.44
C GLY A 12 -1.36 -6.95 -12.35
N ASP A 13 -2.44 -6.20 -12.23
CA ASP A 13 -2.52 -4.74 -12.32
C ASP A 13 -2.90 -4.05 -11.01
N ARG A 14 -3.00 -4.80 -9.90
CA ARG A 14 -3.39 -4.29 -8.58
C ARG A 14 -2.14 -4.08 -7.72
N PRO A 15 -1.66 -2.85 -7.53
CA PRO A 15 -0.44 -2.62 -6.78
C PRO A 15 -0.65 -2.87 -5.28
N TRP A 16 0.32 -3.56 -4.66
CA TRP A 16 0.40 -3.73 -3.21
C TRP A 16 1.76 -3.27 -2.71
N LEU A 17 1.76 -2.40 -1.71
CA LEU A 17 2.97 -2.03 -0.99
C LEU A 17 3.31 -3.17 -0.02
N ILE A 18 4.47 -3.78 -0.24
CA ILE A 18 4.92 -4.94 0.54
C ILE A 18 5.64 -4.49 1.81
N GLU A 19 6.55 -3.52 1.70
CA GLU A 19 7.27 -2.93 2.82
C GLU A 19 7.35 -1.41 2.68
N LEU A 20 7.16 -0.72 3.81
CA LEU A 20 7.44 0.69 3.98
C LEU A 20 8.22 0.84 5.29
N VAL A 21 9.41 1.42 5.20
CA VAL A 21 10.32 1.58 6.34
C VAL A 21 10.54 3.07 6.55
N ALA A 22 9.90 3.62 7.58
CA ALA A 22 9.93 5.04 7.92
C ALA A 22 10.15 5.24 9.45
N PRO A 23 11.31 4.81 9.99
CA PRO A 23 11.54 4.74 11.44
C PRO A 23 11.54 6.11 12.13
N PHE A 24 11.70 7.19 11.38
CA PHE A 24 11.76 8.56 11.88
C PHE A 24 10.56 9.40 11.44
N GLY A 25 9.46 8.76 11.04
CA GLY A 25 8.33 9.41 10.38
C GLY A 25 8.54 9.57 8.87
N GLY A 26 7.66 10.33 8.21
CA GLY A 26 7.68 10.51 6.75
C GLY A 26 6.76 9.58 5.96
N GLN A 27 5.95 8.77 6.65
CA GLN A 27 5.07 7.79 6.00
C GLN A 27 4.08 8.47 5.04
N ASP A 28 3.42 9.54 5.47
CA ASP A 28 2.36 10.17 4.70
C ASP A 28 2.93 10.84 3.44
N GLU A 29 4.12 11.44 3.53
CA GLU A 29 4.85 12.02 2.41
C GLU A 29 5.27 10.95 1.40
N ILE A 30 5.76 9.79 1.88
CA ILE A 30 6.10 8.65 0.99
C ILE A 30 4.85 8.14 0.29
N LEU A 31 3.73 7.95 1.00
CA LEU A 31 2.48 7.49 0.40
C LEU A 31 1.96 8.49 -0.64
N ALA A 32 2.05 9.80 -0.35
CA ALA A 32 1.67 10.86 -1.28
C ALA A 32 2.55 10.87 -2.54
N ASP A 33 3.87 10.73 -2.37
CA ASP A 33 4.83 10.65 -3.49
C ASP A 33 4.56 9.41 -4.36
N LEU A 34 4.31 8.26 -3.76
CA LEU A 34 3.94 7.04 -4.49
C LEU A 34 2.68 7.24 -5.33
N ALA A 35 1.64 7.87 -4.79
CA ALA A 35 0.41 8.14 -5.52
C ALA A 35 0.59 9.18 -6.64
N ALA A 36 1.41 10.22 -6.40
CA ALA A 36 1.61 11.29 -7.37
C ALA A 36 2.54 10.89 -8.52
N ASN A 37 3.61 10.17 -8.22
CA ASN A 37 4.75 10.01 -9.13
C ASN A 37 4.96 8.57 -9.61
N VAL A 38 4.58 7.55 -8.83
CA VAL A 38 4.79 6.13 -9.19
C VAL A 38 3.51 5.48 -9.73
N PHE A 39 2.37 5.76 -9.10
CA PHE A 39 1.06 5.20 -9.45
C PHE A 39 0.02 6.29 -9.79
N PRO A 40 0.32 7.23 -10.70
CA PRO A 40 -0.59 8.33 -11.01
C PRO A 40 -1.93 7.80 -11.52
N GLY A 41 -3.03 8.29 -10.93
CA GLY A 41 -4.40 7.91 -11.29
C GLY A 41 -4.81 6.51 -10.85
N GLN A 42 -3.96 5.79 -10.08
CA GLN A 42 -4.24 4.46 -9.57
C GLN A 42 -4.26 4.45 -8.04
N THR A 43 -4.91 3.45 -7.46
CA THR A 43 -4.79 3.17 -6.03
C THR A 43 -3.85 2.00 -5.81
N PHE A 44 -3.21 1.97 -4.64
CA PHE A 44 -2.45 0.82 -4.17
C PHE A 44 -2.92 0.42 -2.77
N LYS A 45 -2.69 -0.85 -2.42
CA LYS A 45 -3.12 -1.41 -1.14
C LYS A 45 -1.95 -1.75 -0.23
N PHE A 46 -2.16 -1.68 1.08
CA PHE A 46 -1.18 -2.13 2.06
C PHE A 46 -1.84 -2.60 3.34
N HIS A 47 -1.11 -3.43 4.08
CA HIS A 47 -1.49 -3.78 5.44
C HIS A 47 -0.94 -2.74 6.41
N THR A 48 -1.76 -2.35 7.38
CA THR A 48 -1.32 -1.58 8.54
C THR A 48 -2.01 -2.12 9.79
N VAL A 49 -1.64 -1.60 10.95
CA VAL A 49 -2.26 -1.90 12.23
C VAL A 49 -3.11 -0.70 12.64
N GLY A 50 -4.39 -0.94 12.91
CA GLY A 50 -5.31 0.08 13.41
C GLY A 50 -5.00 0.48 14.86
N THR A 51 -5.66 1.53 15.33
CA THR A 51 -5.55 1.98 16.74
C THR A 51 -6.04 0.94 17.74
N ASP A 52 -6.85 -0.01 17.29
CA ASP A 52 -7.34 -1.18 18.02
C ASP A 52 -6.33 -2.35 18.06
N GLY A 53 -5.14 -2.17 17.48
CA GLY A 53 -4.11 -3.21 17.36
C GLY A 53 -4.44 -4.28 16.33
N GLN A 54 -5.52 -4.16 15.56
CA GLN A 54 -5.91 -5.14 14.54
C GLN A 54 -5.29 -4.81 13.19
N ARG A 55 -4.96 -5.86 12.43
CA ARG A 55 -4.48 -5.69 11.05
C ARG A 55 -5.64 -5.27 10.16
N GLN A 56 -5.44 -4.20 9.41
CA GLN A 56 -6.37 -3.71 8.39
C GLN A 56 -5.70 -3.56 7.03
N VAL A 57 -6.51 -3.64 5.97
CA VAL A 57 -6.08 -3.33 4.60
C VAL A 57 -6.53 -1.91 4.27
N VAL A 58 -5.58 -1.08 3.87
CA VAL A 58 -5.84 0.30 3.43
C VAL A 58 -5.64 0.38 1.93
N SER A 59 -6.53 1.10 1.24
CA SER A 59 -6.33 1.56 -0.13
C SER A 59 -5.94 3.04 -0.11
N TYR A 60 -4.90 3.42 -0.84
CA TYR A 60 -4.41 4.80 -0.93
C TYR A 60 -4.30 5.27 -2.39
N PRO A 61 -4.68 6.52 -2.73
CA PRO A 61 -5.42 7.45 -1.86
C PRO A 61 -6.79 6.86 -1.47
N LEU A 62 -7.33 7.30 -0.32
CA LEU A 62 -8.63 6.82 0.17
C LEU A 62 -9.69 7.07 -0.90
N GLN A 63 -10.20 6.00 -1.51
CA GLN A 63 -11.36 6.11 -2.37
C GLN A 63 -12.59 6.34 -1.49
N PRO A 64 -13.48 7.29 -1.85
CA PRO A 64 -14.79 7.37 -1.23
C PRO A 64 -15.46 6.00 -1.34
N GLN A 65 -15.90 5.45 -0.21
CA GLN A 65 -16.73 4.25 -0.21
C GLN A 65 -18.04 4.63 -0.91
N ALA A 66 -18.28 4.04 -2.10
CA ALA A 66 -19.54 4.19 -2.83
C ALA A 66 -20.70 3.52 -2.07
#